data_AF-A0A661K7K3-F1
#
_entry.id   AF-A0A661K7K3-F1
#
_cell.length_a   1.000
_cell.length_b   1.000
_cell.length_c   1.000
_cell.angle_alpha   90.00
_cell.angle_beta   90.00
_cell.angle_gamma   90.00
#
_symmetry.space_group_name_H-M   'P 1'
#
loop_
_entity.id
_entity.type
_entity.pdbx_description
1 polymer ?
#
loop_
_entity_poly.entity_id
_entity_poly.type
_entity_poly.pdbx_seq_one_letter_code
_entity_poly.pdbx_strand_id
1 'polypeptide(L)' 'MKLDKKVLILSVDRDNDIGIKTDIEGPIVGREKILDTAVKLAIKDPAESDMNVLF' A
#
# COMPACT_ATOMS: atom_id res chain seq x y z
N MET A 1 3.22 12.22 -22.37
CA MET A 1 4.60 11.70 -22.43
C MET A 1 4.51 10.19 -22.58
N LYS A 2 4.92 9.61 -23.70
CA LYS A 2 5.00 8.14 -23.82
C LYS A 2 6.28 7.72 -23.09
N LEU A 3 6.15 6.93 -22.02
CA LEU A 3 7.30 6.25 -21.44
C LEU A 3 7.59 5.02 -22.29
N ASP A 4 8.64 5.09 -23.10
CA ASP A 4 9.15 3.96 -23.91
C ASP A 4 9.89 2.92 -23.05
N LYS A 5 9.87 3.05 -21.72
CA LYS A 5 10.49 2.14 -20.75
C LYS A 5 9.45 1.58 -19.78
N LYS A 6 9.54 0.28 -19.51
CA LYS A 6 8.78 -0.37 -18.42
C LYS A 6 9.32 0.15 -17.09
N VAL A 7 8.49 0.88 -16.35
CA VAL A 7 8.82 1.41 -15.01
C VAL A 7 8.16 0.51 -13.98
N LEU A 8 8.94 0.09 -12.98
CA LEU A 8 8.46 -0.59 -11.79
C LEU A 8 8.51 0.41 -10.63
N ILE A 9 7.40 0.52 -9.90
CA ILE A 9 7.31 1.27 -8.65
C ILE A 9 7.18 0.24 -7.52
N LEU A 10 8.02 0.36 -6.50
CA LEU A 10 8.01 -0.47 -5.31
C LEU A 10 7.87 0.45 -4.09
N SER A 11 6.76 0.30 -3.37
CA SER A 11 6.56 0.93 -2.06
C SER A 11 6.95 -0.05 -0.97
N VAL A 12 7.73 0.42 0.00
CA VAL A 12 8.27 -0.40 1.10
C VAL A 12 7.82 0.21 2.43
N ASP A 13 6.93 -0.50 3.12
CA ASP A 13 6.56 -0.26 4.51
C ASP A 13 7.70 -0.82 5.40
N ARG A 14 8.39 0.05 6.13
CA ARG A 14 9.64 -0.32 6.83
C ARG A 14 9.40 -0.77 8.27
N ASP A 15 8.37 -0.24 8.89
CA ASP A 15 7.91 -0.49 10.26
C ASP A 15 6.82 -1.55 10.31
N ASN A 16 6.36 -2.04 9.15
CA ASN A 16 5.35 -3.07 9.01
C ASN A 16 4.01 -2.63 9.59
N ASP A 17 3.67 -1.33 9.49
CA ASP A 17 2.41 -0.81 9.99
C ASP A 17 1.22 -1.47 9.28
N ILE A 18 1.33 -1.79 7.99
CA ILE A 18 0.32 -2.54 7.26
C ILE A 18 0.11 -3.92 7.90
N GLY A 19 1.19 -4.68 8.12
CA GLY A 19 1.09 -6.02 8.70
C GLY A 19 0.57 -6.00 10.14
N ILE A 20 1.10 -5.11 10.98
CA ILE A 20 0.75 -5.00 12.40
C ILE A 20 -0.68 -4.51 12.59
N LYS A 21 -1.16 -3.57 11.76
CA LYS A 21 -2.48 -2.96 11.93
C LYS A 21 -3.58 -3.72 11.20
N THR A 22 -3.28 -4.35 10.06
CA THR A 22 -4.30 -4.94 9.18
C THR A 22 -4.24 -6.47 9.03
N ASP A 23 -3.24 -7.15 9.60
CA ASP A 23 -2.99 -8.60 9.43
C ASP A 23 -2.79 -9.01 7.95
N ILE A 24 -2.38 -8.08 7.09
CA ILE A 24 -2.10 -8.34 5.67
C ILE A 24 -0.61 -8.55 5.47
N GLU A 25 -0.24 -9.72 4.94
CA GLU A 25 1.14 -10.00 4.53
C GLU A 25 1.41 -9.57 3.09
N GLY A 26 2.61 -9.00 2.87
CA GLY A 26 3.10 -8.66 1.54
C GLY A 26 3.71 -9.86 0.80
N PRO A 27 4.05 -9.70 -0.50
CA PRO A 27 3.88 -8.49 -1.29
C PRO A 27 2.43 -8.28 -1.77
N ILE A 28 1.96 -7.04 -1.71
CA ILE A 28 0.60 -6.67 -2.14
C ILE A 28 0.67 -6.19 -3.60
N VAL A 29 0.12 -6.99 -4.51
CA VAL A 29 0.22 -6.76 -5.96
C VAL A 29 -1.15 -6.70 -6.59
N GLY A 30 -1.37 -5.66 -7.39
CA GLY A 30 -2.61 -5.42 -8.13
C GLY A 30 -3.47 -4.34 -7.50
N ARG A 31 -4.09 -3.51 -8.34
CA ARG A 31 -4.82 -2.29 -7.93
C ARG A 31 -5.87 -2.56 -6.86
N GLU A 32 -6.68 -3.59 -7.04
CA GLU A 32 -7.78 -3.90 -6.11
C GLU A 32 -7.27 -4.30 -4.72
N LYS A 33 -6.20 -5.11 -4.67
CA LYS A 33 -5.59 -5.51 -3.39
C LYS A 33 -4.98 -4.32 -2.68
N ILE A 34 -4.26 -3.46 -3.41
CA ILE A 34 -3.68 -2.22 -2.86
C ILE A 34 -4.77 -1.32 -2.28
N LEU A 35 -5.88 -1.15 -3.01
CA LEU A 35 -6.99 -0.30 -2.55
C LEU A 35 -7.69 -0.89 -1.32
N ASP A 36 -7.92 -2.20 -1.27
CA ASP A 36 -8.49 -2.88 -0.09
C ASP A 36 -7.58 -2.74 1.14
N THR A 37 -6.26 -2.89 0.97
CA THR A 37 -5.28 -2.62 2.02
C THR A 37 -5.34 -1.16 2.50
N ALA A 38 -5.40 -0.20 1.57
CA ALA A 38 -5.49 1.23 1.91
C ALA A 38 -6.72 1.53 2.76
N VAL A 39 -7.88 1.00 2.37
CA VAL A 39 -9.14 1.17 3.09
C VAL A 39 -9.08 0.50 4.47
N LYS A 40 -8.56 -0.72 4.57
CA LYS A 40 -8.41 -1.42 5.86
C LYS A 40 -7.49 -0.68 6.81
N LEU A 41 -6.35 -0.17 6.31
CA LEU A 41 -5.42 0.61 7.11
C LEU A 41 -6.07 1.91 7.60
N ALA A 42 -6.74 2.65 6.71
CA ALA A 42 -7.43 3.90 7.04
C ALA A 42 -8.57 3.70 8.06
N ILE A 43 -9.30 2.58 8.00
CA ILE A 43 -10.34 2.24 8.98
C ILE A 43 -9.72 1.88 10.33
N LYS A 44 -8.59 1.17 10.33
CA LYS A 44 -7.91 0.72 11.55
C LYS A 44 -7.21 1.87 12.27
N ASP A 45 -6.49 2.69 11.52
CA ASP A 45 -5.75 3.84 12.01
C ASP A 45 -5.84 5.00 11.01
N PRO A 46 -6.84 5.89 11.16
CA PRO A 46 -7.03 7.03 10.27
C PRO A 46 -5.87 8.04 10.27
N ALA A 47 -4.98 7.99 11.26
CA ALA A 47 -3.83 8.88 11.34
C ALA A 47 -2.58 8.31 10.66
N GLU A 48 -2.62 7.04 10.23
CA GLU A 48 -1.50 6.40 9.54
C GLU A 48 -1.27 7.04 8.17
N SER A 49 -0.06 7.54 7.94
CA SER A 49 0.29 8.25 6.71
C SER A 49 0.59 7.31 5.54
N ASP A 50 0.94 6.05 5.81
CA ASP A 50 1.28 5.05 4.79
C ASP A 50 0.13 4.76 3.82
N MET A 51 -1.13 4.97 4.24
CA MET A 51 -2.29 4.84 3.34
C MET A 51 -2.21 5.76 2.12
N ASN A 52 -1.54 6.92 2.23
CA ASN A 52 -1.37 7.86 1.12
C ASN A 52 -0.46 7.32 0.01
N VAL A 53 0.42 6.36 0.34
CA VAL A 53 1.26 5.68 -0.65
C VAL A 53 0.47 4.64 -1.43
N LEU A 54 -0.63 4.15 -0.87
CA LEU A 54 -1.48 3.12 -1.47
C LEU A 54 -2.62 3.71 -2.33
N PHE A 55 -3.05 4.95 -2.06
CA PHE A 55 -4.05 5.69 -2.85
C PHE A 55 -3.43 6.35 -4.09
#